data_AF-A0AAP2Q7X7-F1
#
_entry.id   AF-A0AAP2Q7X7-F1
#
_cell.length_a   1.000
_cell.length_b   1.000
_cell.length_c   1.000
_cell.angle_alpha   90.00
_cell.angle_beta   90.00
_cell.angle_gamma   90.00
#
_symmetry.space_group_name_H-M   'P 1'
#
loop_
_entity.id
_entity.type
_entity.pdbx_description
1 polymer ?
#
loop_
_entity_poly.entity_id
_entity_poly.type
_entity_poly.pdbx_seq_one_letter_code
_entity_poly.pdbx_strand_id
1 'polypeptide(L)'
;MKRIVFLISLLAFLFVGTQNMTSAVISAGTSLPQAKPGYVILAVYAHGDHGGFTRISDGSTVYDIYMYTGYIGAIFYYYVTPGTYTVTFLNCTDYATFNNHKINVGALIDFKVNQGIAELVYQ
;
A
#
# COMPACT_ATOMS: atom_id res chain seq x y z
N MET A 1 -42.87 -3.12 -1.55
CA MET A 1 -42.17 -2.42 -0.45
C MET A 1 -40.99 -3.21 0.12
N LYS A 2 -41.10 -4.52 0.43
CA LYS A 2 -39.99 -5.33 0.98
C LYS A 2 -38.74 -5.46 0.08
N ARG A 3 -38.92 -5.50 -1.25
CA ARG A 3 -37.82 -5.62 -2.22
C ARG A 3 -36.94 -4.37 -2.35
N ILE A 4 -37.52 -3.18 -2.13
CA ILE A 4 -36.79 -1.91 -2.22
C ILE A 4 -35.90 -1.72 -0.99
N VAL A 5 -36.39 -2.06 0.20
CA VAL A 5 -35.59 -2.01 1.43
C VAL A 5 -34.42 -2.99 1.35
N PHE A 6 -34.62 -4.21 0.84
CA PHE A 6 -33.53 -5.17 0.62
C PHE A 6 -32.46 -4.65 -0.34
N LEU A 7 -32.87 -3.96 -1.42
CA LEU A 7 -31.93 -3.38 -2.38
C LEU A 7 -31.15 -2.21 -1.78
N ILE A 8 -31.79 -1.37 -0.95
CA ILE A 8 -31.13 -0.27 -0.22
C ILE A 8 -30.17 -0.82 0.83
N SER A 9 -30.52 -1.91 1.52
CA SER A 9 -29.61 -2.60 2.45
C SER A 9 -28.43 -3.23 1.70
N LEU A 10 -28.64 -3.83 0.54
CA LEU A 10 -27.59 -4.41 -0.30
C LEU A 10 -26.64 -3.33 -0.83
N LEU A 11 -27.18 -2.19 -1.28
CA LEU A 11 -26.37 -1.02 -1.64
C LEU A 11 -25.61 -0.46 -0.44
N ALA A 12 -26.25 -0.33 0.73
CA ALA A 12 -25.59 0.16 1.93
C ALA A 12 -24.44 -0.76 2.38
N PHE A 13 -24.52 -2.07 2.13
CA PHE A 13 -23.41 -3.02 2.33
C PHE A 13 -22.29 -2.88 1.29
N LEU A 14 -22.60 -2.49 0.05
CA LEU A 14 -21.60 -2.16 -0.99
C LEU A 14 -20.85 -0.84 -0.69
N PHE A 15 -21.45 0.05 0.12
CA PHE A 15 -20.85 1.32 0.57
C PHE A 15 -20.38 1.31 2.02
N VAL A 16 -20.24 0.14 2.67
CA VAL A 16 -19.46 0.05 3.92
C VAL A 16 -18.03 0.40 3.54
N GLY A 17 -17.69 1.67 3.79
CA GLY A 17 -16.48 2.32 3.34
C GLY A 17 -15.27 1.40 3.45
N THR A 18 -14.63 1.16 2.31
CA THR A 18 -13.26 0.68 2.25
C THR A 18 -12.46 1.58 3.17
N GLN A 19 -12.06 1.05 4.32
CA GLN A 19 -11.21 1.78 5.24
C GLN A 19 -9.92 2.09 4.49
N ASN A 20 -9.60 3.37 4.41
CA ASN A 20 -8.45 3.85 3.65
C ASN A 20 -7.16 3.30 4.26
N MET A 21 -6.13 3.13 3.43
CA MET A 21 -4.75 2.98 3.91
C MET A 21 -4.40 4.17 4.84
N THR A 22 -3.65 3.92 5.92
CA THR A 22 -3.10 5.03 6.70
C THR A 22 -1.96 5.65 5.89
N SER A 23 -2.13 6.88 5.41
CA SER A 23 -1.11 7.63 4.65
C SER A 23 0.11 8.05 5.50
N ALA A 24 0.26 7.48 6.70
CA ALA A 24 1.33 7.76 7.64
C ALA A 24 2.14 6.49 7.91
N VAL A 25 3.46 6.66 8.02
CA VAL A 25 4.38 5.60 8.46
C VAL A 25 3.97 5.14 9.86
N ILE A 26 3.71 3.85 10.01
CA ILE A 26 3.28 3.27 11.30
C ILE A 26 4.46 2.88 12.19
N SER A 27 5.63 2.61 11.58
CA SER A 27 6.89 2.32 12.27
C SER A 27 8.06 2.52 11.30
N ALA A 28 9.23 2.91 11.84
CA ALA A 28 10.47 3.03 11.11
C ALA A 28 11.58 2.28 11.86
N GLY A 29 12.32 1.42 11.15
CA GLY A 29 13.40 0.60 11.71
C GLY A 29 13.29 -0.86 11.29
N THR A 30 14.06 -1.75 11.94
CA THR A 30 14.10 -3.18 11.59
C THR A 30 13.04 -4.02 12.31
N SER A 31 12.35 -3.45 13.29
CA SER A 31 11.32 -4.15 14.05
C SER A 31 10.01 -4.18 13.28
N LEU A 32 9.62 -5.38 12.85
CA LEU A 32 8.33 -5.64 12.20
C LEU A 32 7.18 -5.27 13.17
N PRO A 33 6.23 -4.41 12.76
CA PRO A 33 5.06 -4.11 13.57
C PRO A 33 4.11 -5.31 13.69
N GLN A 34 3.29 -5.31 14.74
CA GLN A 34 2.31 -6.37 14.97
C GLN A 34 1.26 -6.42 13.85
N ALA A 35 0.81 -7.61 13.46
CA ALA A 35 -0.29 -7.74 12.51
C ALA A 35 -1.57 -7.05 13.01
N LYS A 36 -2.26 -6.33 12.11
CA LYS A 36 -3.55 -5.70 12.35
C LYS A 36 -4.63 -6.38 11.50
N PRO A 37 -5.69 -6.94 12.10
CA PRO A 37 -6.78 -7.58 11.34
C PRO A 37 -7.36 -6.65 10.28
N GLY A 38 -7.52 -7.16 9.06
CA GLY A 38 -8.06 -6.41 7.92
C GLY A 38 -7.04 -5.57 7.14
N TYR A 39 -5.75 -5.59 7.51
CA TYR A 39 -4.69 -4.85 6.83
C TYR A 39 -3.52 -5.75 6.43
N VAL A 40 -2.83 -5.36 5.36
CA VAL A 40 -1.51 -5.87 4.96
C VAL A 40 -0.45 -4.91 5.49
N ILE A 41 0.66 -5.43 5.99
CA ILE A 41 1.83 -4.63 6.33
C ILE A 41 2.64 -4.42 5.05
N LEU A 42 2.79 -3.18 4.60
CA LEU A 42 3.71 -2.85 3.51
C LEU A 42 5.07 -2.45 4.09
N ALA A 43 6.12 -3.17 3.73
CA ALA A 43 7.51 -2.89 4.06
C ALA A 43 8.18 -2.05 2.95
N VAL A 44 8.55 -0.84 3.36
CA VAL A 44 9.25 0.29 2.74
C VAL A 44 10.78 0.31 2.78
N TYR A 45 11.55 -0.20 1.82
CA TYR A 45 13.01 -0.09 1.94
C TYR A 45 13.75 0.01 0.61
N ALA A 46 15.06 0.25 0.65
CA ALA A 46 15.91 0.31 -0.52
C ALA A 46 17.25 -0.35 -0.27
N HIS A 47 17.93 -0.69 -1.36
CA HIS A 47 19.30 -1.20 -1.32
C HIS A 47 20.31 -0.08 -1.54
N GLY A 48 21.40 -0.10 -0.77
CA GLY A 48 22.47 0.90 -0.87
C GLY A 48 21.98 2.32 -0.52
N ASP A 49 22.44 3.31 -1.29
CA ASP A 49 22.10 4.72 -1.11
C ASP A 49 20.81 5.12 -1.87
N HIS A 50 20.03 4.12 -2.31
CA HIS A 50 18.85 4.36 -3.11
C HIS A 50 17.71 4.84 -2.21
N GLY A 51 16.93 5.79 -2.71
CA GLY A 51 15.68 6.20 -2.10
C GLY A 51 14.60 6.24 -3.15
N GLY A 52 13.38 6.45 -2.71
CA GLY A 52 12.30 6.45 -3.67
C GLY A 52 11.01 7.02 -3.12
N PHE A 53 10.18 7.37 -4.08
CA PHE A 53 8.86 7.90 -3.87
C PHE A 53 7.89 7.24 -4.84
N THR A 54 6.85 6.61 -4.29
CA THR A 54 5.79 5.97 -5.06
C THR A 54 4.45 6.55 -4.64
N ARG A 55 3.59 6.81 -5.61
CA ARG A 55 2.20 7.17 -5.39
C ARG A 55 1.31 6.08 -5.95
N ILE A 56 0.36 5.62 -5.15
CA ILE A 56 -0.61 4.60 -5.54
C ILE A 56 -2.03 5.13 -5.37
N SER A 57 -2.98 4.61 -6.14
CA SER A 57 -4.39 4.99 -6.04
C SER A 57 -5.29 3.78 -6.11
N ASP A 58 -6.35 3.79 -5.29
CA ASP A 58 -7.46 2.81 -5.36
C ASP A 58 -8.57 3.24 -6.33
N GLY A 59 -8.34 4.31 -7.11
CA GLY A 59 -9.34 4.92 -8.00
C GLY A 59 -10.18 6.02 -7.36
N SER A 60 -10.16 6.15 -6.03
CA SER A 60 -10.87 7.18 -5.27
C SER A 60 -9.92 8.12 -4.52
N THR A 61 -8.88 7.54 -3.91
CA THR A 61 -7.89 8.22 -3.08
C THR A 61 -6.50 7.97 -3.62
N VAL A 62 -5.60 8.89 -3.34
CA VAL A 62 -4.19 8.84 -3.70
C VAL A 62 -3.37 8.74 -2.42
N TYR A 63 -2.45 7.78 -2.39
CA TYR A 63 -1.61 7.49 -1.24
C TYR A 63 -0.15 7.65 -1.64
N ASP A 64 0.56 8.41 -0.81
CA ASP A 64 1.95 8.70 -1.00
C ASP A 64 2.82 7.79 -0.11
N ILE A 65 3.81 7.15 -0.72
CA ILE A 65 4.71 6.19 -0.08
C ILE A 65 6.14 6.66 -0.28
N TYR A 66 6.76 7.09 0.81
CA TYR A 66 8.08 7.68 0.80
C TYR A 66 9.09 6.72 1.42
N MET A 67 10.31 6.70 0.88
CA MET A 67 11.50 6.29 1.58
C MET A 67 12.57 7.38 1.42
N TYR A 68 12.92 8.03 2.53
CA TYR A 68 13.92 9.09 2.54
C TYR A 68 15.34 8.50 2.47
N THR A 69 16.15 9.04 1.55
CA THR A 69 17.56 8.67 1.28
C THR A 69 18.50 8.82 2.49
N GLY A 70 18.08 9.54 3.54
CA GLY A 70 18.90 9.76 4.75
C GLY A 70 18.91 8.60 5.76
N TYR A 71 18.16 7.52 5.52
CA TYR A 71 18.03 6.39 6.44
C TYR A 71 18.40 5.07 5.75
N ILE A 72 19.66 4.95 5.32
CA ILE A 72 20.22 3.73 4.73
C ILE A 72 20.02 2.56 5.72
N GLY A 73 19.35 1.50 5.27
CA GLY A 73 19.06 0.30 6.05
C GLY A 73 17.79 0.36 6.92
N ALA A 74 17.00 1.43 6.87
CA ALA A 74 15.70 1.49 7.56
C ALA A 74 14.58 0.86 6.71
N ILE A 75 13.62 0.25 7.39
CA ILE A 75 12.35 -0.20 6.80
C ILE A 75 11.24 0.70 7.34
N PHE A 76 10.44 1.27 6.44
CA PHE A 76 9.23 2.02 6.79
C PHE A 76 8.01 1.14 6.58
N TYR A 77 7.22 0.96 7.64
CA TYR A 77 6.04 0.13 7.57
C TYR A 77 4.79 0.98 7.40
N TYR A 78 3.81 0.45 6.66
CA TYR A 78 2.47 1.02 6.49
C TYR A 78 1.41 -0.06 6.67
N TYR A 79 0.23 0.29 7.18
CA TYR A 79 -0.96 -0.57 7.08
C TYR A 79 -1.76 -0.22 5.83
N VAL A 80 -1.88 -1.18 4.92
CA VAL A 80 -2.59 -1.03 3.65
C VAL A 80 -3.81 -1.93 3.67
N THR A 81 -4.97 -1.42 3.28
CA THR A 81 -6.14 -2.29 3.15
C THR A 81 -6.04 -3.15 1.89
N PRO A 82 -6.41 -4.44 1.98
CA PRO A 82 -6.42 -5.32 0.82
C PRO A 82 -7.22 -4.74 -0.35
N GLY A 83 -6.67 -4.86 -1.55
CA GLY A 83 -7.24 -4.29 -2.77
C GLY A 83 -6.20 -4.14 -3.87
N THR A 84 -6.68 -3.74 -5.06
CA THR A 84 -5.85 -3.44 -6.22
C THR A 84 -5.62 -1.94 -6.29
N TYR A 85 -4.36 -1.53 -6.41
CA TYR A 85 -3.98 -0.13 -6.53
C TYR A 85 -3.20 0.10 -7.82
N THR A 86 -3.39 1.25 -8.44
CA THR A 86 -2.61 1.67 -9.60
C THR A 86 -1.44 2.54 -9.17
N VAL A 87 -0.23 2.25 -9.64
CA VAL A 87 0.94 3.12 -9.47
C VAL A 87 0.77 4.35 -10.36
N THR A 88 0.54 5.52 -9.77
CA THR A 88 0.30 6.77 -10.51
C THR A 88 1.53 7.65 -10.60
N PHE A 89 2.52 7.44 -9.73
CA PHE A 89 3.83 8.08 -9.81
C PHE A 89 4.89 7.14 -9.24
N LEU A 90 6.08 7.15 -9.85
CA LEU A 90 7.24 6.43 -9.37
C LEU A 90 8.50 7.24 -9.66
N ASN A 91 9.29 7.51 -8.62
CA ASN A 91 10.59 8.14 -8.72
C ASN A 91 11.57 7.39 -7.80
N CYS A 92 12.65 6.89 -8.38
CA CYS A 92 13.74 6.19 -7.71
C CYS A 92 14.96 6.23 -8.64
N THR A 93 16.13 5.86 -8.13
CA THR A 93 17.39 5.91 -8.89
C THR A 93 17.35 5.01 -10.12
N ASP A 94 17.07 3.71 -9.94
CA ASP A 94 17.06 2.76 -11.06
C ASP A 94 15.67 2.17 -11.31
N TYR A 95 15.11 1.45 -10.32
CA TYR A 95 13.77 0.89 -10.43
C TYR A 95 13.17 0.54 -9.06
N ALA A 96 11.88 0.25 -9.05
CA ALA A 96 11.21 -0.31 -7.88
C ALA A 96 10.66 -1.70 -8.17
N THR A 97 10.57 -2.53 -7.12
CA THR A 97 9.86 -3.80 -7.16
C THR A 97 8.74 -3.83 -6.13
N PHE A 98 7.63 -4.48 -6.48
CA PHE A 98 6.61 -4.89 -5.54
C PHE A 98 6.61 -6.41 -5.44
N ASN A 99 6.81 -6.96 -4.24
CA ASN A 99 6.97 -8.40 -4.01
C ASN A 99 7.91 -9.07 -5.05
N ASN A 100 9.10 -8.49 -5.23
CA ASN A 100 10.13 -8.94 -6.18
C ASN A 100 9.78 -8.84 -7.67
N HIS A 101 8.71 -8.14 -8.05
CA HIS A 101 8.37 -7.88 -9.45
C HIS A 101 8.57 -6.41 -9.78
N LYS A 102 9.31 -6.09 -10.84
CA LYS A 102 9.54 -4.70 -11.27
C LYS A 102 8.21 -4.02 -11.59
N ILE A 103 8.03 -2.81 -11.06
CA ILE A 103 6.85 -1.98 -11.30
C ILE A 103 7.22 -0.70 -12.05
N ASN A 104 6.25 -0.14 -12.76
CA ASN A 104 6.34 1.15 -13.44
C ASN A 104 5.03 1.93 -13.21
N VAL A 105 5.00 3.20 -13.61
CA VAL A 105 3.75 3.97 -13.66
C VAL A 105 2.73 3.25 -14.54
N GLY A 106 1.50 3.12 -14.04
CA GLY A 106 0.41 2.35 -14.66
C GLY A 106 0.34 0.88 -14.22
N ALA A 107 1.31 0.37 -13.48
CA ALA A 107 1.24 -0.99 -12.93
C ALA A 107 0.10 -1.11 -11.91
N LEU A 108 -0.56 -2.27 -11.92
CA LEU A 108 -1.49 -2.66 -10.87
C LEU A 108 -0.73 -3.47 -9.81
N ILE A 109 -0.88 -3.10 -8.54
CA ILE A 109 -0.34 -3.83 -7.40
C ILE A 109 -1.49 -4.33 -6.53
N ASP A 110 -1.44 -5.61 -6.19
CA ASP A 110 -2.49 -6.28 -5.43
C ASP A 110 -2.02 -6.57 -4.00
N PHE A 111 -2.71 -6.00 -3.02
CA PHE A 111 -2.59 -6.37 -1.62
C PHE A 111 -3.65 -7.41 -1.30
N LYS A 112 -3.24 -8.66 -1.06
CA LYS A 112 -4.18 -9.77 -0.86
C LYS A 112 -4.67 -9.83 0.59
N VAL A 113 -5.91 -10.25 0.78
CA VAL A 113 -6.45 -10.57 2.10
C VAL A 113 -5.56 -11.66 2.73
N ASN A 114 -5.17 -11.47 3.98
CA ASN A 114 -4.27 -12.37 4.74
C ASN A 114 -2.85 -12.52 4.17
N GLN A 115 -2.39 -11.60 3.32
CA GLN A 115 -1.01 -11.63 2.81
C GLN A 115 0.06 -11.51 3.91
N GLY A 116 -0.28 -10.88 5.04
CA GLY A 116 0.67 -10.58 6.11
C GLY A 116 1.55 -9.40 5.72
N ILE A 117 2.57 -9.64 4.89
CA ILE A 117 3.57 -8.63 4.49
C ILE A 117 3.65 -8.52 2.97
N ALA A 118 3.67 -7.29 2.48
CA ALA A 118 4.03 -6.92 1.12
C ALA A 118 5.32 -6.09 1.16
N GLU A 119 6.12 -6.14 0.10
CA GLU A 119 7.40 -5.44 0.02
C GLU A 119 7.40 -4.50 -1.17
N LEU A 120 7.74 -3.23 -0.93
CA LEU A 120 8.10 -2.27 -1.97
C LEU A 120 9.56 -1.93 -1.76
N VAL A 121 10.37 -2.22 -2.77
CA VAL A 121 11.83 -2.08 -2.68
C VAL A 121 12.31 -1.14 -3.76
N TYR A 122 13.04 -0.09 -3.37
CA TYR A 122 13.74 0.78 -4.30
C TYR A 122 15.15 0.25 -4.56
N GLN A 123 15.51 0.21 -5.83
CA GLN A 123 16.76 -0.30 -6.37
C GLN A 123 17.41 0.74 -7.25
#